data_AF-A0A151K3I2-F1
#
_entry.id   AF-A0A151K3I2-F1
#
_cell.length_a   1.000
_cell.length_b   1.000
_cell.length_c   1.000
_cell.angle_alpha   90.00
_cell.angle_beta   90.00
_cell.angle_gamma   90.00
#
_symmetry.space_group_name_H-M   'P 1'
#
loop_
_entity.id
_entity.type
_entity.pdbx_description
1 polymer ?
#
loop_
_entity_poly.entity_id
_entity_poly.type
_entity_poly.pdbx_seq_one_letter_code
_entity_poly.pdbx_strand_id
1 'polypeptide(L)'
;MFSFFLQRIFSSSTSSSSTSSKPRYMLRILMRKYALTSKAYKFLDIGLVVRSIFHVQIAIGDNRCNRMFIPHATSKTFIERRADIERECSQQPHHQFKI
;
A
#
# COMPACT_ATOMS: atom_id res chain seq x y z
N MET A 1 6.75 21.67 -4.49
CA MET A 1 7.18 20.69 -5.52
C MET A 1 6.25 19.48 -5.64
N PHE A 2 5.86 18.81 -4.55
CA PHE A 2 4.94 17.65 -4.58
C PHE A 2 3.57 17.97 -5.22
N SER A 3 3.02 19.16 -4.96
CA SER A 3 1.74 19.63 -5.53
C SER A 3 1.78 19.81 -7.07
N PHE A 4 2.85 20.43 -7.59
CA PHE A 4 3.02 20.61 -9.04
C PHE A 4 3.12 19.29 -9.81
N PHE A 5 3.78 18.29 -9.23
CA PHE A 5 3.90 16.97 -9.84
C PHE A 5 2.53 16.28 -9.96
N LEU A 6 1.70 16.37 -8.91
CA LEU A 6 0.33 15.85 -8.92
C LEU A 6 -0.57 16.61 -9.91
N GLN A 7 -0.42 17.94 -10.00
CA GLN A 7 -1.22 18.77 -10.90
C GLN A 7 -0.94 18.48 -12.38
N ARG A 8 0.33 18.22 -12.76
CA ARG A 8 0.69 17.87 -14.15
C ARG A 8 0.14 16.51 -14.60
N ILE A 9 0.04 15.55 -13.68
CA ILE A 9 -0.59 14.25 -13.93
C ILE A 9 -2.11 14.42 -14.16
N PHE A 10 -2.76 15.29 -13.39
CA PHE A 10 -4.19 15.57 -13.53
C PHE A 10 -4.54 16.21 -14.88
N SER A 11 -3.73 17.18 -15.36
CA SER A 11 -3.92 17.82 -16.67
C SER A 11 -3.73 16.87 -17.85
N SER A 12 -3.02 15.75 -17.67
CA SER A 12 -2.75 14.78 -18.75
C SER A 12 -3.89 13.77 -18.96
N SER A 13 -4.91 13.78 -18.09
CA SER A 13 -5.94 12.73 -18.02
C SER A 13 -7.30 13.18 -18.55
N THR A 14 -7.35 13.86 -19.70
CA THR A 14 -8.61 14.09 -20.43
C THR A 14 -8.40 13.89 -21.93
N SER A 15 -8.74 12.70 -22.44
CA SER A 15 -8.94 12.46 -23.88
C SER A 15 -9.78 11.21 -24.13
N SER A 16 -11.04 11.49 -24.49
CA SER A 16 -11.93 10.77 -25.41
C SER A 16 -12.32 9.31 -25.19
N SER A 17 -13.64 9.14 -25.12
CA SER A 17 -14.45 7.94 -25.31
C SER A 17 -14.11 7.14 -26.58
N SER A 18 -13.92 5.83 -26.43
CA SER A 18 -14.50 4.79 -27.29
C SER A 18 -14.15 3.41 -26.73
N THR A 19 -15.11 2.50 -26.88
CA THR A 19 -15.13 1.11 -26.42
C THR A 19 -13.90 0.32 -26.84
N SER A 20 -12.99 0.05 -25.90
CA SER A 20 -11.90 -0.90 -26.07
C SER A 20 -11.52 -1.42 -24.69
N SER A 21 -11.62 -2.74 -24.50
CA SER A 21 -11.22 -3.49 -23.31
C SER A 21 -9.72 -3.40 -23.09
N LYS A 22 -9.22 -2.21 -22.73
CA LYS A 22 -7.84 -1.98 -22.34
C LYS A 22 -7.70 -2.31 -20.85
N PRO A 23 -6.65 -3.05 -20.44
CA PRO A 23 -6.40 -3.23 -19.02
C PRO A 23 -6.24 -1.83 -18.43
N ARG A 24 -7.08 -1.47 -17.45
CA ARG A 24 -6.92 -0.21 -16.73
C ARG A 24 -5.53 -0.24 -16.12
N TYR A 25 -4.58 0.48 -16.72
CA TYR A 25 -3.21 0.54 -16.24
C TYR A 25 -3.23 1.09 -14.82
N MET A 26 -3.04 0.19 -13.86
CA MET A 26 -2.98 0.53 -12.45
C MET A 26 -1.58 1.08 -12.20
N LEU A 27 -1.42 2.39 -12.29
CA LEU A 27 -0.11 3.03 -12.17
C LEU A 27 0.32 3.00 -10.69
N ARG A 28 1.41 2.28 -10.40
CA ARG A 28 2.04 2.28 -9.07
C ARG A 28 3.16 3.30 -9.07
N ILE A 29 2.98 4.41 -8.34
CA ILE A 29 3.96 5.51 -8.32
C ILE A 29 5.06 5.24 -7.29
N LEU A 30 4.69 4.64 -6.16
CA LEU A 30 5.61 4.29 -5.10
C LEU A 30 5.38 2.85 -4.70
N MET A 31 6.45 2.16 -4.34
CA MET A 31 6.41 0.80 -3.82
C MET A 31 7.55 0.64 -2.81
N ARG A 32 7.22 0.20 -1.60
CA ARG A 32 8.19 -0.18 -0.56
C ARG A 32 7.89 -1.60 -0.10
N LYS A 33 8.93 -2.44 -0.13
CA LYS A 33 8.87 -3.84 0.28
C LYS A 33 9.61 -4.01 1.59
N TYR A 34 8.95 -4.57 2.60
CA TYR A 34 9.49 -4.84 3.92
C TYR A 34 9.52 -6.35 4.15
N ALA A 35 10.64 -6.87 4.66
CA ALA A 35 10.72 -8.26 5.06
C ALA A 35 9.95 -8.46 6.37
N LEU A 36 9.00 -9.40 6.37
CA LEU A 36 8.24 -9.76 7.58
C LEU A 36 8.95 -10.82 8.43
N THR A 37 9.96 -11.48 7.86
CA THR A 37 10.73 -12.55 8.50
C THR A 37 12.21 -12.35 8.21
N SER A 38 13.09 -12.75 9.14
CA SER A 38 14.55 -12.68 8.95
C SER A 38 15.03 -13.34 7.65
N LYS A 39 14.43 -14.47 7.27
CA LYS A 39 14.77 -15.18 6.02
C LYS A 39 14.12 -14.58 4.75
N ALA A 40 13.46 -13.42 4.86
CA ALA A 40 12.78 -12.70 3.77
C ALA A 40 11.78 -13.52 2.92
N TYR A 41 11.34 -14.69 3.41
CA TYR A 41 10.34 -15.52 2.71
C TYR A 41 9.00 -14.82 2.58
N LYS A 42 8.61 -14.09 3.63
CA LYS A 42 7.38 -13.28 3.66
C LYS A 42 7.73 -11.79 3.60
N PHE A 43 6.92 -11.04 2.88
CA PHE A 43 7.09 -9.60 2.72
C PHE A 43 5.77 -8.84 2.78
N LEU A 44 5.88 -7.58 3.16
CA LEU A 44 4.83 -6.58 3.08
C LEU A 44 5.19 -5.60 1.95
N ASP A 45 4.29 -5.43 1.00
CA ASP A 45 4.43 -4.55 -0.16
C ASP A 45 3.41 -3.41 -0.03
N ILE A 46 3.91 -2.20 0.21
CA ILE A 46 3.11 -0.99 0.36
C ILE A 46 3.37 -0.11 -0.85
N GLY A 47 2.33 0.17 -1.63
CA GLY A 47 2.43 1.02 -2.80
C GLY A 47 1.36 2.09 -2.88
N LEU A 48 1.67 3.18 -3.59
CA LEU A 48 0.69 4.20 -3.95
C LEU A 48 0.20 3.94 -5.37
N VAL A 49 -1.10 3.72 -5.50
CA VAL A 49 -1.75 3.30 -6.74
C VAL A 49 -2.67 4.40 -7.26
N VAL A 50 -2.62 4.65 -8.57
CA VAL A 50 -3.50 5.56 -9.28
C VAL A 50 -4.42 4.77 -10.19
N ARG A 51 -5.73 4.98 -10.03
CA ARG A 51 -6.75 4.44 -10.93
C ARG A 51 -7.75 5.52 -11.36
N SER A 52 -8.28 6.25 -10.39
CA SER A 52 -9.09 7.47 -10.56
C SER A 52 -8.82 8.44 -9.42
N ILE A 53 -8.55 7.91 -8.23
CA ILE A 53 -8.02 8.60 -7.05
C ILE A 53 -6.74 7.87 -6.62
N PHE A 54 -5.79 8.60 -6.06
CA PHE A 54 -4.60 8.04 -5.43
C PHE A 54 -5.00 7.30 -4.15
N HIS A 55 -4.64 6.03 -4.04
CA HIS A 55 -4.86 5.26 -2.82
C HIS A 55 -3.66 4.41 -2.46
N VAL A 56 -3.49 4.19 -1.17
CA VAL A 56 -2.48 3.24 -0.66
C VAL A 56 -3.00 1.83 -0.88
N GLN A 57 -2.16 0.98 -1.44
CA GLN A 57 -2.39 -0.44 -1.55
C GLN A 57 -1.38 -1.19 -0.71
N ILE A 58 -1.88 -2.08 0.14
CA ILE A 58 -1.08 -2.91 1.01
C ILE A 58 -1.28 -4.36 0.57
N ALA A 59 -0.18 -5.08 0.38
CA ALA A 59 -0.21 -6.50 0.06
C ALA A 59 0.78 -7.26 0.93
N ILE A 60 0.38 -8.45 1.37
CA ILE A 60 1.28 -9.40 2.03
C ILE A 60 1.59 -10.47 1.00
N GLY A 61 2.86 -10.81 0.82
CA GLY A 61 3.21 -11.88 -0.10
C GLY A 61 4.43 -12.68 0.30
N ASP A 62 4.73 -13.68 -0.51
CA ASP A 62 5.92 -14.52 -0.36
C ASP A 62 6.67 -14.71 -1.69
N ASN A 63 7.84 -15.32 -1.61
CA ASN A 63 8.66 -15.63 -2.79
C ASN A 63 8.07 -16.70 -3.71
N ARG A 64 6.97 -17.34 -3.31
CA ARG A 64 6.25 -18.36 -4.09
C ARG A 64 5.10 -17.76 -4.91
N CYS A 65 5.13 -16.44 -5.11
CA CYS A 65 4.11 -15.67 -5.80
C CYS A 65 2.76 -15.62 -5.10
N ASN A 66 2.65 -16.05 -3.83
CA ASN A 66 1.42 -15.82 -3.08
C ASN A 66 1.37 -14.35 -2.69
N ARG A 67 0.27 -13.66 -3.05
CA ARG A 67 0.03 -12.26 -2.70
C ARG A 67 -1.42 -12.09 -2.28
N MET A 68 -1.62 -11.61 -1.06
CA MET A 68 -2.91 -11.21 -0.53
C MET A 68 -2.97 -9.69 -0.53
N PHE A 69 -3.88 -9.12 -1.32
CA PHE A 69 -4.14 -7.68 -1.34
C PHE A 69 -5.16 -7.32 -0.26
N ILE A 70 -4.84 -6.32 0.55
CA ILE A 70 -5.79 -5.77 1.50
C ILE A 70 -6.78 -4.89 0.74
N PRO A 71 -8.10 -5.07 0.92
CA PRO A 71 -9.10 -4.22 0.30
C PRO A 71 -8.90 -2.74 0.66
N HIS A 72 -9.21 -1.85 -0.28
CA HIS A 72 -9.04 -0.40 -0.10
C HIS A 72 -9.70 0.13 1.18
N ALA A 73 -10.93 -0.29 1.46
CA ALA A 73 -11.66 0.12 2.66
C ALA A 73 -10.90 -0.27 3.95
N THR A 74 -10.42 -1.52 4.00
CA THR A 74 -9.64 -2.02 5.14
C THR A 74 -8.31 -1.28 5.28
N SER A 75 -7.61 -1.00 4.17
CA SER A 75 -6.36 -0.23 4.21
C SER A 75 -6.59 1.21 4.70
N LYS A 76 -7.74 1.82 4.37
CA LYS A 76 -8.09 3.16 4.83
C LYS A 76 -8.32 3.17 6.35
N THR A 77 -9.12 2.24 6.85
CA THR A 77 -9.37 2.09 8.29
C THR A 77 -8.09 1.79 9.06
N PHE A 78 -7.18 1.00 8.48
CA PHE A 78 -5.88 0.71 9.07
C PHE A 78 -5.02 1.98 9.23
N ILE A 79 -4.99 2.83 8.21
CA ILE A 79 -4.27 4.12 8.28
C ILE A 79 -4.91 5.06 9.30
N GLU A 80 -6.24 5.12 9.35
CA GLU A 80 -6.99 5.95 10.31
C GLU A 80 -6.72 5.53 11.76
N ARG A 81 -6.62 4.23 12.03
CA ARG A 81 -6.33 3.67 13.36
C ARG A 81 -4.86 3.52 13.68
N ARG A 82 -3.96 4.05 12.85
CA ARG A 82 -2.50 3.88 13.04
C ARG A 82 -2.05 4.29 14.44
N ALA A 83 -2.54 5.42 14.96
CA ALA A 83 -2.18 5.91 16.28
C ALA A 83 -2.66 5.00 17.42
N ASP A 84 -3.77 4.29 17.22
CA ASP A 84 -4.30 3.33 18.20
C ASP A 84 -3.47 2.05 18.19
N ILE A 85 -3.14 1.55 16.99
CA ILE A 85 -2.29 0.37 16.79
C ILE A 85 -0.90 0.62 17.36
N GLU A 86 -0.30 1.78 17.11
CA GLU A 86 1.00 2.15 17.67
C GLU A 86 0.97 2.21 19.20
N ARG A 87 -0.14 2.70 19.79
CA ARG A 87 -0.35 2.69 21.24
C ARG A 87 -0.46 1.26 21.78
N GLU A 88 -1.26 0.41 21.15
CA GLU A 88 -1.40 -1.00 21.54
C GLU A 88 -0.07 -1.77 21.46
N CYS A 89 0.69 -1.60 20.37
CA CYS A 89 2.02 -2.20 20.22
C CYS A 89 3.02 -1.68 21.25
N SER A 90 2.93 -0.39 21.62
CA SER A 90 3.83 0.22 22.62
C SER A 90 3.45 -0.16 24.06
N GLN A 91 2.19 -0.56 24.30
CA GLN A 91 1.70 -0.99 25.61
C GLN A 91 1.98 -2.47 25.90
N GLN A 92 2.49 -3.24 24.93
CA GLN A 92 2.80 -4.65 25.12
C GLN A 92 4.00 -4.78 26.09
N PRO A 93 3.83 -5.34 27.32
CA PRO A 93 4.92 -5.41 28.28
C PRO A 93 6.00 -6.36 27.78
N HIS A 94 7.25 -5.90 27.81
CA HIS A 94 8.43 -6.75 27.67
C HIS A 94 8.40 -7.82 28.76
N HIS A 95 7.88 -9.01 28.46
CA HIS A 95 8.20 -10.21 29.24
C HIS A 95 9.69 -10.50 29.04
N GLN A 96 10.49 -9.89 29.92
CA GLN A 96 11.87 -10.25 30.19
C GLN A 96 11.91 -11.75 30.53
N PHE A 97 12.30 -12.58 29.56
CA PHE A 97 12.84 -13.89 29.87
C PHE A 97 14.20 -13.67 30.52
N LYS A 98 14.19 -13.57 31.85
CA LYS A 98 15.39 -13.61 32.66
C LYS A 98 15.82 -15.07 32.74
N ILE A 99 16.97 -15.36 32.13
CA ILE A 99 17.71 -16.63 32.24
C ILE A 99 18.24 -16.74 33.67
#